data_AF-A0A1P8JW30-F1
#
_entry.id   AF-A0A1P8JW30-F1
#
_cell.length_a   1.000
_cell.length_b   1.000
_cell.length_c   1.000
_cell.angle_alpha   90.00
_cell.angle_beta   90.00
_cell.angle_gamma   90.00
#
_symmetry.space_group_name_H-M   'P 1'
#
loop_
_entity.id
_entity.type
_entity.pdbx_description
1 polymer ?
#
loop_
_entity_poly.entity_id
_entity_poly.type
_entity_poly.pdbx_seq_one_letter_code
_entity_poly.pdbx_strand_id
1 'polypeptide(L)'
;MLRLTALGALVALCAGGAAAQTQPVPSATVTFVSGEAVIVSASGERRAAMRGQSLSSGDTIETGKGRMQLHMVDGGMMSLQPDTTLRLDDYHLPKAGGSDEKAYMSLLKGGLRTVSGLIGKARPDNYRLQTPSGMIGIRGTEYTAVLREGLTVGVIGGRVAVCNDTGCRDVSRGESAFTAAMSARPVISKLVSTLVPATAQDSPADQATAVAAAAGAAAPSAMPPASARTSGEEVRGYLQALLTPRTMDPAAPTTGDEATQTTQTQTTAPGSFAPPVATPAPISAPAPAPAPITGTSPAPSPAIDPVTGAPAPAPSPVPVSVPGPAPSPAPIVEQALSSGSGNVVIVSTNKEGVTQGEAVAGYRQFSGSGLTEARERDGSGKKLLEKPILAEAHSDGSIAWGRWTDGKRNTDGGGDANGDLRAMHYFTFSGTPMLPVLRSFTSFGSTATTVMSASGQLSALGAENAAGGSLQVTFPSIAGGFATYQLSVPVAGQTFSLTGTALQTGTYGFAGPALIGSTGTACNSGCAGALGGNNAVRGMVGGAGSSRAGLVYGFTSGLGQISGAMVFKP
;
A
#
# COMPACT_ATOMS: atom_id res chain seq x y z
N MET A 1 80.94 19.67 -12.99
CA MET A 1 81.02 20.12 -14.39
C MET A 1 80.04 19.31 -15.22
N LEU A 2 79.02 20.00 -15.76
CA LEU A 2 78.31 19.85 -17.03
C LEU A 2 77.98 18.48 -17.68
N ARG A 3 76.77 18.47 -18.27
CA ARG A 3 76.18 17.65 -19.38
C ARG A 3 75.17 16.59 -18.90
N LEU A 4 73.85 16.75 -19.03
CA LEU A 4 72.94 17.12 -20.16
C LEU A 4 72.91 16.07 -21.27
N THR A 5 71.78 15.33 -21.36
CA THR A 5 71.07 14.72 -22.52
C THR A 5 70.34 13.44 -22.05
N ALA A 6 69.21 12.98 -22.56
CA ALA A 6 67.99 13.51 -23.18
C ALA A 6 67.09 12.27 -23.43
N LEU A 7 65.77 12.48 -23.48
CA LEU A 7 64.72 11.69 -24.14
C LEU A 7 64.30 10.30 -23.58
N GLY A 8 62.98 10.17 -23.41
CA GLY A 8 62.30 8.87 -23.33
C GLY A 8 60.95 8.90 -22.60
N ALA A 9 60.00 9.73 -23.05
CA ALA A 9 58.65 9.73 -22.51
C ALA A 9 57.89 8.46 -22.97
N LEU A 10 57.58 7.56 -22.03
CA LEU A 10 56.68 6.43 -22.24
C LEU A 10 55.37 6.70 -21.47
N VAL A 11 54.37 7.20 -22.17
CA VAL A 11 53.00 7.35 -21.66
C VAL A 11 52.33 5.98 -21.69
N ALA A 12 52.26 5.32 -20.53
CA ALA A 12 51.48 4.09 -20.36
C ALA A 12 50.00 4.45 -20.20
N LEU A 13 49.26 4.33 -21.28
CA LEU A 13 47.81 4.50 -21.34
C LEU A 13 47.14 3.24 -20.75
N CYS A 14 46.86 3.26 -19.44
CA CYS A 14 45.99 2.26 -18.82
C CYS A 14 44.55 2.50 -19.28
N ALA A 15 44.15 1.81 -20.35
CA ALA A 15 42.77 1.69 -20.76
C ALA A 15 41.98 0.90 -19.70
N GLY A 16 41.40 1.63 -18.74
CA GLY A 16 40.41 1.08 -17.83
C GLY A 16 39.17 0.69 -18.62
N GLY A 17 39.02 -0.60 -18.92
CA GLY A 17 37.78 -1.16 -19.43
C GLY A 17 36.69 -0.94 -18.38
N ALA A 18 35.82 0.04 -18.62
CA ALA A 18 34.56 0.16 -17.90
C ALA A 18 33.69 -1.03 -18.33
N ALA A 19 33.80 -2.15 -17.61
CA ALA A 19 32.78 -3.17 -17.64
C ALA A 19 31.49 -2.51 -17.17
N ALA A 20 30.57 -2.28 -18.10
CA ALA A 20 29.21 -1.88 -17.79
C ALA A 20 28.63 -2.99 -16.90
N GLN A 21 28.65 -2.79 -15.59
CA GLN A 21 27.99 -3.66 -14.65
C GLN A 21 26.49 -3.46 -14.85
N THR A 22 25.89 -4.35 -15.65
CA THR A 22 24.44 -4.48 -15.74
C THR A 22 23.94 -4.79 -14.34
N GLN A 23 23.46 -3.76 -13.63
CA GLN A 23 22.92 -3.93 -12.30
C GLN A 23 21.70 -4.85 -12.42
N PRO A 24 21.67 -5.98 -11.69
CA PRO A 24 20.55 -6.91 -11.75
C PRO A 24 19.26 -6.17 -11.37
N VAL A 25 18.23 -6.34 -12.20
CA VAL A 25 16.92 -5.73 -11.95
C VAL A 25 16.35 -6.37 -10.68
N PRO A 26 15.95 -5.58 -9.66
CA PRO A 26 15.49 -6.13 -8.41
C PRO A 26 14.16 -6.88 -8.59
N SER A 27 14.10 -8.10 -8.03
CA SER A 27 12.91 -8.95 -7.99
C SER A 27 11.99 -8.60 -6.81
N ALA A 28 12.57 -8.17 -5.70
CA ALA A 28 11.84 -7.75 -4.51
C ALA A 28 12.64 -6.75 -3.66
N THR A 29 11.97 -6.10 -2.71
CA THR A 29 12.57 -5.22 -1.71
C THR A 29 12.08 -5.60 -0.32
N VAL A 30 13.00 -5.69 0.65
CA VAL A 30 12.66 -5.92 2.06
C VAL A 30 11.96 -4.70 2.63
N THR A 31 10.68 -4.82 3.00
CA THR A 31 9.92 -3.72 3.61
C THR A 31 9.95 -3.78 5.12
N PHE A 32 10.12 -4.96 5.71
CA PHE A 32 10.18 -5.18 7.14
C PHE A 32 11.06 -6.39 7.46
N VAL A 33 11.82 -6.31 8.55
CA VAL A 33 12.57 -7.44 9.12
C VAL A 33 12.55 -7.30 10.65
N SER A 34 12.33 -8.41 11.35
CA SER A 34 12.41 -8.51 12.82
C SER A 34 13.10 -9.81 13.20
N GLY A 35 14.05 -9.76 14.15
CA GLY A 35 14.86 -10.92 14.50
C GLY A 35 15.94 -11.24 13.45
N GLU A 36 16.58 -12.41 13.59
CA GLU A 36 17.63 -12.86 12.68
C GLU A 36 17.04 -13.31 11.34
N ALA A 37 17.45 -12.69 10.24
CA ALA A 37 17.12 -13.13 8.89
C ALA A 37 18.32 -12.88 7.96
N VAL A 38 18.56 -13.81 7.04
CA VAL A 38 19.70 -13.80 6.12
C VAL A 38 19.19 -13.94 4.70
N ILE A 39 19.85 -13.24 3.78
CA ILE A 39 19.68 -13.42 2.34
C ILE A 39 20.97 -14.05 1.82
N VAL A 40 20.82 -15.13 1.07
CA VAL A 40 21.89 -15.84 0.38
C VAL A 40 21.74 -15.52 -1.11
N SER A 41 22.73 -14.88 -1.71
CA SER A 41 22.69 -14.55 -3.13
C SER A 41 22.77 -15.82 -4.00
N ALA A 42 22.47 -15.68 -5.28
CA ALA A 42 22.69 -16.75 -6.26
C ALA A 42 24.16 -17.23 -6.32
N SER A 43 25.13 -16.39 -5.96
CA SER A 43 26.56 -16.74 -5.87
C SER A 43 26.96 -17.41 -4.55
N GLY A 44 26.02 -17.59 -3.62
CA GLY A 44 26.24 -18.17 -2.29
C GLY A 44 26.69 -17.17 -1.23
N GLU A 45 26.75 -15.87 -1.54
CA GLU A 45 27.11 -14.84 -0.59
C GLU A 45 26.00 -14.64 0.44
N ARG A 46 26.34 -14.74 1.73
CA ARG A 46 25.40 -14.59 2.83
C ARG A 46 25.48 -13.18 3.41
N ARG A 47 24.34 -12.49 3.46
CA ARG A 47 24.23 -11.14 4.04
C ARG A 47 23.02 -11.04 4.96
N ALA A 48 23.16 -10.30 6.06
CA ALA A 48 22.04 -10.00 6.95
C ALA A 48 20.94 -9.24 6.18
N ALA A 49 19.69 -9.63 6.40
CA ALA A 49 18.54 -8.98 5.80
C ALA A 49 18.29 -7.63 6.50
N MET A 50 18.21 -6.56 5.71
CA MET A 50 17.93 -5.21 6.21
C MET A 50 16.76 -4.58 5.46
N ARG A 51 15.99 -3.73 6.13
CA ARG A 51 14.94 -2.95 5.47
C ARG A 51 15.52 -2.10 4.33
N GLY A 52 14.81 -2.06 3.21
CA GLY A 52 15.19 -1.32 2.00
C GLY A 52 16.13 -2.08 1.07
N GLN A 53 16.62 -3.25 1.49
CA GLN A 53 17.53 -4.06 0.70
C GLN A 53 16.80 -4.73 -0.46
N SER A 54 17.42 -4.76 -1.63
CA SER A 54 16.88 -5.43 -2.81
C SER A 54 17.25 -6.91 -2.82
N LEU A 55 16.38 -7.72 -3.44
CA LEU A 55 16.59 -9.13 -3.73
C LEU A 55 16.52 -9.33 -5.23
N SER A 56 17.29 -10.28 -5.74
CA SER A 56 17.32 -10.65 -7.15
C SER A 56 16.81 -12.07 -7.35
N SER A 57 16.51 -12.43 -8.61
CA SER A 57 16.25 -13.83 -8.95
C SER A 57 17.49 -14.67 -8.67
N GLY A 58 17.27 -15.86 -8.12
CA GLY A 58 18.28 -16.74 -7.56
C GLY A 58 18.56 -16.55 -6.07
N ASP A 59 18.14 -15.43 -5.47
CA ASP A 59 18.34 -15.21 -4.03
C ASP A 59 17.48 -16.16 -3.19
N THR A 60 18.07 -16.65 -2.09
CA THR A 60 17.39 -17.45 -1.07
C THR A 60 17.29 -16.66 0.22
N ILE A 61 16.10 -16.66 0.81
CA ILE A 61 15.77 -15.98 2.06
C ILE A 61 15.67 -17.03 3.16
N GLU A 62 16.35 -16.81 4.28
CA GLU A 62 16.29 -17.63 5.47
C GLU A 62 15.87 -16.76 6.67
N THR A 63 14.69 -16.99 7.25
CA THR A 63 14.18 -16.15 8.34
C THR A 63 14.54 -16.64 9.74
N GLY A 64 15.19 -17.79 9.92
CA GLY A 64 15.60 -18.28 11.25
C GLY A 64 14.46 -18.18 12.29
N LYS A 65 14.69 -17.53 13.43
CA LYS A 65 13.61 -17.20 14.39
C LYS A 65 12.91 -15.87 14.10
N GLY A 66 13.40 -15.11 13.13
CA GLY A 66 12.87 -13.83 12.71
C GLY A 66 11.70 -13.94 11.75
N ARG A 67 11.24 -12.77 11.31
CA ARG A 67 10.17 -12.60 10.32
C ARG A 67 10.59 -11.52 9.33
N MET A 68 10.05 -11.61 8.13
CA MET A 68 10.38 -10.65 7.08
C MET A 68 9.18 -10.37 6.19
N GLN A 69 9.08 -9.14 5.68
CA GLN A 69 8.10 -8.77 4.68
C GLN A 69 8.83 -8.26 3.43
N LEU A 70 8.34 -8.71 2.28
CA LEU A 70 8.85 -8.39 0.95
C LEU A 70 7.75 -7.69 0.15
N HIS A 71 8.16 -6.64 -0.57
CA HIS A 71 7.40 -6.05 -1.66
C HIS A 71 8.03 -6.48 -2.98
N MET A 72 7.26 -7.13 -3.84
CA MET A 72 7.73 -7.70 -5.09
C MET A 72 7.75 -6.66 -6.20
N VAL A 73 8.56 -6.87 -7.23
CA VAL A 73 8.66 -5.95 -8.38
C VAL A 73 7.35 -5.79 -9.16
N ASP A 74 6.47 -6.79 -9.10
CA ASP A 74 5.15 -6.77 -9.72
C ASP A 74 4.05 -6.14 -8.83
N GLY A 75 4.44 -5.57 -7.68
CA GLY A 75 3.52 -5.01 -6.68
C GLY A 75 2.88 -6.04 -5.75
N GLY A 76 3.27 -7.31 -5.83
CA GLY A 76 2.88 -8.35 -4.87
C GLY A 76 3.50 -8.11 -3.49
N MET A 77 2.92 -8.74 -2.46
CA MET A 77 3.43 -8.70 -1.09
C MET A 77 3.60 -10.10 -0.53
N MET A 78 4.67 -10.33 0.23
CA MET A 78 4.91 -11.59 0.94
C MET A 78 5.32 -11.31 2.38
N SER A 79 4.69 -11.98 3.33
CA SER A 79 5.08 -12.00 4.73
C SER A 79 5.57 -13.40 5.07
N LEU A 80 6.84 -13.50 5.44
CA LEU A 80 7.51 -14.74 5.81
C LEU A 80 7.50 -14.91 7.32
N GLN A 81 7.13 -16.10 7.77
CA GLN A 81 7.08 -16.49 9.17
C GLN A 81 8.45 -16.92 9.69
N PRO A 82 8.62 -17.18 10.99
CA PRO A 82 9.78 -17.88 11.49
C PRO A 82 9.97 -19.23 10.80
N ASP A 83 11.21 -19.69 10.79
CA ASP A 83 11.69 -20.95 10.22
C ASP A 83 11.38 -21.10 8.72
N THR A 84 11.36 -19.99 7.98
CA THR A 84 11.04 -19.95 6.56
C THR A 84 12.29 -19.90 5.70
N THR A 85 12.34 -20.80 4.71
CA THR A 85 13.30 -20.76 3.61
C THR A 85 12.55 -20.60 2.31
N LEU A 86 12.66 -19.43 1.68
CA LEU A 86 12.03 -19.09 0.41
C LEU A 86 13.10 -18.76 -0.61
N ARG A 87 13.05 -19.35 -1.79
CA ARG A 87 13.92 -19.01 -2.93
C ARG A 87 13.12 -18.31 -4.02
N LEU A 88 13.66 -17.23 -4.56
CA LEU A 88 13.14 -16.59 -5.77
C LEU A 88 13.80 -17.29 -6.96
N ASP A 89 13.14 -18.26 -7.59
CA ASP A 89 13.75 -19.05 -8.66
C ASP A 89 13.94 -18.23 -9.94
N ASP A 90 12.84 -17.63 -10.40
CA ASP A 90 12.80 -16.75 -11.56
C ASP A 90 11.65 -15.76 -11.37
N TYR A 91 11.99 -14.57 -10.89
CA TYR A 91 11.02 -13.56 -10.51
C TYR A 91 11.39 -12.22 -11.12
N HIS A 92 10.80 -11.88 -12.26
CA HIS A 92 11.13 -10.63 -12.93
C HIS A 92 9.96 -10.07 -13.71
N LEU A 93 9.97 -8.74 -13.81
CA LEU A 93 9.08 -7.99 -14.67
C LEU A 93 9.94 -7.36 -15.77
N PRO A 94 9.69 -7.66 -17.07
CA PRO A 94 10.45 -7.06 -18.15
C PRO A 94 10.18 -5.55 -18.22
N LYS A 95 11.15 -4.78 -18.73
CA LYS A 95 10.93 -3.38 -19.09
C LYS A 95 9.89 -3.28 -20.21
N ALA A 96 9.20 -2.15 -20.26
CA ALA A 96 7.99 -1.90 -21.06
C ALA A 96 7.99 -2.61 -22.44
N GLY A 97 6.99 -3.48 -22.66
CA GLY A 97 6.73 -4.17 -23.93
C GLY A 97 7.17 -5.64 -24.02
N GLY A 98 7.94 -6.15 -23.04
CA GLY A 98 8.31 -7.57 -22.99
C GLY A 98 7.16 -8.48 -22.48
N SER A 99 7.19 -9.76 -22.86
CA SER A 99 6.16 -10.76 -22.54
C SER A 99 6.66 -11.96 -21.72
N ASP A 100 7.87 -11.88 -21.17
CA ASP A 100 8.52 -12.96 -20.40
C ASP A 100 8.38 -12.75 -18.88
N GLU A 101 7.34 -12.07 -18.41
CA GLU A 101 7.12 -11.90 -16.98
C GLU A 101 6.95 -13.24 -16.25
N LYS A 102 7.72 -13.46 -15.18
CA LYS A 102 7.68 -14.70 -14.38
C LYS A 102 7.69 -14.41 -12.89
N ALA A 103 6.95 -15.22 -12.14
CA ALA A 103 6.87 -15.19 -10.69
C ALA A 103 7.03 -16.62 -10.14
N TYR A 104 8.19 -17.22 -10.38
CA TYR A 104 8.52 -18.58 -9.94
C TYR A 104 9.35 -18.56 -8.67
N MET A 105 8.89 -19.32 -7.68
CA MET A 105 9.48 -19.37 -6.35
C MET A 105 9.37 -20.76 -5.76
N SER A 106 10.24 -21.04 -4.79
CA SER A 106 10.27 -22.31 -4.07
C SER A 106 10.22 -22.04 -2.57
N LEU A 107 9.17 -22.53 -1.90
CA LEU A 107 9.10 -22.58 -0.44
C LEU A 107 9.66 -23.93 0.01
N LEU A 108 10.85 -23.89 0.59
CA LEU A 108 11.60 -25.08 1.00
C LEU A 108 11.28 -25.51 2.44
N LYS A 109 10.93 -24.54 3.30
CA LYS A 109 10.51 -24.76 4.69
C LYS A 109 9.70 -23.57 5.20
N GLY A 110 8.84 -23.78 6.19
CA GLY A 110 8.26 -22.72 7.01
C GLY A 110 6.91 -22.24 6.50
N GLY A 111 6.65 -20.94 6.52
CA GLY A 111 5.34 -20.44 6.10
C GLY A 111 5.35 -19.02 5.60
N LEU A 112 4.44 -18.74 4.68
CA LEU A 112 4.24 -17.40 4.13
C LEU A 112 2.76 -17.07 3.98
N ARG A 113 2.46 -15.79 4.04
CA ARG A 113 1.23 -15.20 3.50
C ARG A 113 1.61 -14.34 2.31
N THR A 114 0.92 -14.50 1.20
CA THR A 114 1.17 -13.72 0.00
C THR A 114 -0.11 -13.16 -0.60
N VAL A 115 0.02 -11.96 -1.15
CA VAL A 115 -0.93 -11.33 -2.05
C VAL A 115 -0.25 -11.25 -3.40
N SER A 116 -0.83 -11.90 -4.42
CA SER A 116 -0.25 -11.92 -5.77
C SER A 116 -0.26 -10.54 -6.42
N GLY A 117 0.87 -10.15 -7.03
CA GLY A 117 1.00 -8.92 -7.79
C GLY A 117 0.47 -9.02 -9.22
N LEU A 118 0.94 -8.11 -10.09
CA LEU A 118 0.45 -7.96 -11.45
C LEU A 118 0.68 -9.21 -12.32
N ILE A 119 1.80 -9.92 -12.16
CA ILE A 119 2.12 -11.12 -12.95
C ILE A 119 1.03 -12.18 -12.72
N GLY A 120 0.75 -12.45 -11.45
CA GLY A 120 -0.29 -13.40 -11.02
C GLY A 120 -1.72 -13.06 -11.42
N LYS A 121 -1.99 -11.78 -11.72
CA LYS A 121 -3.31 -11.29 -12.15
C LYS A 121 -3.45 -11.26 -13.66
N ALA A 122 -2.41 -10.83 -14.38
CA ALA A 122 -2.41 -10.72 -15.84
C ALA A 122 -2.20 -12.08 -16.51
N ARG A 123 -1.24 -12.89 -16.01
CA ARG A 123 -0.93 -14.23 -16.52
C ARG A 123 -0.76 -15.20 -15.37
N PRO A 124 -1.87 -15.78 -14.88
CA PRO A 124 -1.82 -16.68 -13.74
C PRO A 124 -0.93 -17.91 -13.95
N ASP A 125 -0.75 -18.36 -15.21
CA ASP A 125 0.15 -19.46 -15.59
C ASP A 125 1.65 -19.13 -15.38
N ASN A 126 1.99 -17.83 -15.29
CA ASN A 126 3.35 -17.36 -15.04
C ASN A 126 3.64 -17.16 -13.55
N TYR A 127 2.69 -17.48 -12.67
CA TYR A 127 2.91 -17.51 -11.24
C TYR A 127 2.99 -18.94 -10.73
N ARG A 128 4.04 -19.26 -9.97
CA ARG A 128 4.25 -20.59 -9.43
C ARG A 128 4.96 -20.55 -8.09
N LEU A 129 4.38 -21.19 -7.08
CA LEU A 129 5.06 -21.48 -5.82
C LEU A 129 5.24 -23.00 -5.69
N GLN A 130 6.47 -23.46 -5.80
CA GLN A 130 6.84 -24.86 -5.66
C GLN A 130 7.17 -25.20 -4.20
N THR A 131 6.80 -26.41 -3.79
CA THR A 131 7.13 -26.98 -2.49
C THR A 131 7.42 -28.48 -2.67
N PRO A 132 8.09 -29.14 -1.71
CA PRO A 132 8.31 -30.58 -1.74
C PRO A 132 7.02 -31.43 -1.80
N SER A 133 5.88 -30.90 -1.35
CA SER A 133 4.60 -31.63 -1.30
C SER A 133 3.62 -31.23 -2.41
N GLY A 134 3.95 -30.23 -3.24
CA GLY A 134 3.00 -29.70 -4.22
C GLY A 134 3.42 -28.39 -4.86
N MET A 135 2.74 -28.06 -5.96
CA MET A 135 2.83 -26.79 -6.68
C MET A 135 1.55 -25.98 -6.48
N ILE A 136 1.71 -24.69 -6.26
CA ILE A 136 0.64 -23.72 -6.14
C ILE A 136 0.64 -22.81 -7.37
N GLY A 137 -0.49 -22.81 -8.09
CA GLY A 137 -0.87 -21.80 -9.07
C GLY A 137 -1.98 -20.92 -8.50
N ILE A 138 -2.15 -19.72 -9.04
CA ILE A 138 -3.16 -18.76 -8.56
C ILE A 138 -4.08 -18.32 -9.68
N ARG A 139 -5.16 -17.63 -9.30
CA ARG A 139 -5.98 -16.80 -10.19
C ARG A 139 -6.38 -15.54 -9.43
N GLY A 140 -5.44 -14.60 -9.29
CA GLY A 140 -5.63 -13.33 -8.57
C GLY A 140 -6.02 -13.49 -7.11
N THR A 141 -5.04 -13.79 -6.24
CA THR A 141 -5.32 -14.45 -4.97
C THR A 141 -4.52 -13.88 -3.80
N GLU A 142 -5.12 -13.96 -2.62
CA GLU A 142 -4.43 -13.87 -1.33
C GLU A 142 -4.53 -15.22 -0.62
N TYR A 143 -3.38 -15.79 -0.25
CA TYR A 143 -3.33 -17.11 0.39
C TYR A 143 -2.19 -17.23 1.40
N THR A 144 -2.33 -18.20 2.30
CA THR A 144 -1.27 -18.68 3.19
C THR A 144 -0.76 -20.02 2.69
N ALA A 145 0.54 -20.26 2.81
CA ALA A 145 1.16 -21.55 2.58
C ALA A 145 2.06 -21.87 3.76
N VAL A 146 1.87 -23.04 4.38
CA VAL A 146 2.70 -23.55 5.47
C VAL A 146 3.20 -24.92 5.07
N LEU A 147 4.52 -25.08 5.10
CA LEU A 147 5.22 -26.32 4.82
C LEU A 147 5.86 -26.85 6.11
N ARG A 148 5.26 -27.92 6.64
CA ARG A 148 5.75 -28.68 7.81
C ARG A 148 5.81 -30.16 7.46
N GLU A 149 4.89 -30.97 7.98
CA GLU A 149 4.72 -32.40 7.64
C GLU A 149 4.02 -32.62 6.28
N GLY A 150 3.59 -31.53 5.67
CA GLY A 150 2.93 -31.44 4.37
C GLY A 150 2.67 -29.98 4.04
N LEU A 151 2.08 -29.74 2.88
CA LEU A 151 1.68 -28.41 2.45
C LEU A 151 0.24 -28.12 2.88
N THR A 152 0.07 -27.13 3.76
CA THR A 152 -1.23 -26.53 4.10
C THR A 152 -1.38 -25.20 3.39
N VAL A 153 -2.44 -25.04 2.61
CA VAL A 153 -2.78 -23.81 1.89
C VAL A 153 -4.11 -23.27 2.39
N GLY A 154 -4.20 -22.00 2.78
CA GLY A 154 -5.46 -21.34 3.13
C GLY A 154 -5.75 -20.17 2.20
N VAL A 155 -6.97 -20.08 1.66
CA VAL A 155 -7.32 -19.03 0.68
C VAL A 155 -8.16 -17.94 1.32
N ILE A 156 -7.60 -16.73 1.36
CA ILE A 156 -8.20 -15.54 1.99
C ILE A 156 -8.98 -14.72 0.95
N GLY A 157 -8.52 -14.72 -0.30
CA GLY A 157 -9.18 -14.05 -1.43
C GLY A 157 -8.78 -14.69 -2.76
N GLY A 158 -9.68 -14.70 -3.74
CA GLY A 158 -9.44 -15.35 -5.05
C GLY A 158 -9.59 -16.87 -5.00
N ARG A 159 -8.78 -17.57 -5.79
CA ARG A 159 -8.73 -19.04 -5.88
C ARG A 159 -7.28 -19.52 -6.04
N VAL A 160 -6.94 -20.63 -5.41
CA VAL A 160 -5.65 -21.31 -5.58
C VAL A 160 -5.86 -22.65 -6.27
N ALA A 161 -4.99 -23.01 -7.21
CA ALA A 161 -4.86 -24.38 -7.68
C ALA A 161 -3.68 -25.03 -6.94
N VAL A 162 -3.97 -26.08 -6.17
CA VAL A 162 -2.94 -26.93 -5.54
C VAL A 162 -2.80 -28.20 -6.37
N CYS A 163 -1.62 -28.40 -6.95
CA CYS A 163 -1.33 -29.49 -7.88
C CYS A 163 -0.20 -30.36 -7.35
N ASN A 164 -0.31 -31.67 -7.56
CA ASN A 164 0.77 -32.63 -7.39
C ASN A 164 0.65 -33.76 -8.42
N ASP A 165 1.43 -34.85 -8.26
CA ASP A 165 1.49 -35.95 -9.23
C ASP A 165 0.15 -36.69 -9.39
N THR A 166 -0.77 -36.53 -8.43
CA THR A 166 -2.10 -37.17 -8.44
C THR A 166 -3.20 -36.28 -9.07
N GLY A 167 -2.86 -35.04 -9.43
CA GLY A 167 -3.74 -34.07 -10.06
C GLY A 167 -3.85 -32.74 -9.31
N CYS A 168 -4.71 -31.85 -9.84
CA CYS A 168 -4.95 -30.52 -9.30
C CYS A 168 -6.28 -30.44 -8.55
N ARG A 169 -6.30 -29.59 -7.51
CA ARG A 169 -7.49 -29.19 -6.76
C ARG A 169 -7.56 -27.68 -6.65
N ASP A 170 -8.70 -27.14 -7.05
CA ASP A 170 -9.06 -25.75 -6.84
C ASP A 170 -9.52 -25.56 -5.40
N VAL A 171 -8.97 -24.55 -4.73
CA VAL A 171 -9.28 -24.14 -3.36
C VAL A 171 -9.87 -22.74 -3.43
N SER A 172 -11.12 -22.59 -3.01
CA SER A 172 -11.82 -21.31 -3.07
C SER A 172 -11.60 -20.48 -1.82
N ARG A 173 -11.93 -19.19 -1.89
CA ARG A 173 -11.94 -18.29 -0.75
C ARG A 173 -12.68 -18.89 0.46
N GLY A 174 -12.05 -18.83 1.63
CA GLY A 174 -12.58 -19.37 2.88
C GLY A 174 -12.35 -20.87 3.06
N GLU A 175 -11.69 -21.53 2.11
CA GLU A 175 -11.30 -22.94 2.19
C GLU A 175 -9.79 -23.07 2.41
N SER A 176 -9.39 -24.25 2.87
CA SER A 176 -8.01 -24.69 2.93
C SER A 176 -7.81 -26.01 2.22
N ALA A 177 -6.58 -26.29 1.84
CA ALA A 177 -6.16 -27.57 1.32
C ALA A 177 -4.96 -28.09 2.09
N PHE A 178 -4.93 -29.40 2.32
CA PHE A 178 -3.77 -30.10 2.85
C PHE A 178 -3.26 -31.12 1.82
N THR A 179 -1.96 -31.13 1.59
CA THR A 179 -1.27 -32.07 0.71
C THR A 179 -0.09 -32.66 1.46
N ALA A 180 -0.19 -33.91 1.88
CA ALA A 180 0.86 -34.56 2.68
C ALA A 180 2.18 -34.68 1.90
N ALA A 181 2.11 -35.16 0.65
CA ALA A 181 3.26 -35.42 -0.20
C ALA A 181 2.88 -35.28 -1.67
N MET A 182 3.88 -35.29 -2.55
CA MET A 182 3.66 -35.17 -4.00
C MET A 182 2.82 -36.31 -4.60
N SER A 183 2.87 -37.49 -3.97
CA SER A 183 2.10 -38.69 -4.33
C SER A 183 0.74 -38.80 -3.62
N ALA A 184 0.37 -37.86 -2.75
CA ALA A 184 -0.86 -37.92 -1.95
C ALA A 184 -1.86 -36.85 -2.36
N ARG A 185 -3.07 -37.23 -2.77
CA ARG A 185 -4.06 -36.28 -3.31
C ARG A 185 -4.36 -35.10 -2.36
N PRO A 186 -4.38 -33.84 -2.86
CA PRO A 186 -4.76 -32.69 -2.04
C PRO A 186 -6.20 -32.83 -1.53
N VAL A 187 -6.41 -32.58 -0.24
CA VAL A 187 -7.71 -32.68 0.46
C VAL A 187 -8.17 -31.28 0.85
N ILE A 188 -9.41 -30.92 0.48
CA ILE A 188 -10.01 -29.62 0.80
C ILE A 188 -10.74 -29.68 2.15
N SER A 189 -10.60 -28.64 2.96
CA SER A 189 -11.28 -28.43 4.24
C SER A 189 -11.84 -27.00 4.35
N LYS A 190 -12.86 -26.80 5.18
CA LYS A 190 -13.47 -25.48 5.44
C LYS A 190 -12.84 -24.71 6.60
N LEU A 191 -11.76 -25.25 7.18
CA LEU A 191 -11.05 -24.63 8.31
C LEU A 191 -9.95 -23.70 7.77
N VAL A 192 -10.05 -22.39 8.00
CA VAL A 192 -9.04 -21.42 7.58
C VAL A 192 -7.95 -21.30 8.64
N SER A 193 -6.70 -21.63 8.28
CA SER A 193 -5.53 -21.34 9.12
C SER A 193 -5.01 -19.95 8.79
N THR A 194 -5.16 -19.00 9.71
CA THR A 194 -4.69 -17.62 9.55
C THR A 194 -3.25 -17.47 10.02
N LEU A 195 -2.32 -17.24 9.09
CA LEU A 195 -1.01 -16.69 9.40
C LEU A 195 -1.12 -15.16 9.54
N VAL A 196 -0.69 -14.64 10.68
CA VAL A 196 -0.64 -13.20 10.97
C VAL A 196 0.57 -12.59 10.25
N PRO A 197 0.42 -11.51 9.47
CA PRO A 197 1.56 -10.83 8.85
C PRO A 197 2.52 -10.29 9.90
N ALA A 198 3.82 -10.33 9.63
CA ALA A 198 4.81 -9.69 10.48
C ALA A 198 4.60 -8.16 10.40
N THR A 199 4.28 -7.54 11.54
CA THR A 199 4.08 -6.09 11.64
C THR A 199 5.19 -5.47 12.49
N ALA A 200 5.36 -4.14 12.39
CA ALA A 200 6.39 -3.42 13.15
C ALA A 200 6.25 -3.47 14.69
N GLN A 201 5.18 -4.07 15.21
CA GLN A 201 4.91 -4.21 16.64
C GLN A 201 5.56 -5.46 17.28
N ASP A 202 6.29 -6.23 16.49
CA ASP A 202 6.60 -7.62 16.79
C ASP A 202 8.12 -7.89 16.97
N SER A 203 8.88 -6.81 17.22
CA SER A 203 10.27 -6.86 17.68
C SER A 203 10.32 -6.79 19.20
N PRO A 204 11.09 -7.65 19.89
CA PRO A 204 11.36 -7.48 21.31
C PRO A 204 12.29 -6.27 21.49
N ALA A 205 11.71 -5.12 21.79
CA ALA A 205 12.41 -3.97 22.33
C ALA A 205 11.87 -3.72 23.74
N ASP A 206 12.21 -4.62 24.66
CA ASP A 206 12.37 -4.23 26.06
C ASP A 206 13.32 -5.21 26.76
N GLN A 207 14.16 -4.67 27.63
CA GLN A 207 15.36 -5.27 28.27
C GLN A 207 16.69 -5.13 27.51
N ALA A 208 17.25 -3.92 27.54
CA ALA A 208 18.65 -3.70 27.90
C ALA A 208 18.91 -2.20 28.17
N THR A 209 18.45 -1.71 29.32
CA THR A 209 19.14 -0.60 30.00
C THR A 209 20.39 -1.17 30.69
N ALA A 210 21.49 -0.42 30.57
CA ALA A 210 22.79 -0.57 31.23
C ALA A 210 23.82 -1.52 30.56
N VAL A 211 24.59 -0.98 29.60
CA VAL A 211 26.02 -0.68 29.80
C VAL A 211 26.37 0.55 28.96
N ALA A 212 26.68 1.67 29.62
CA ALA A 212 27.27 2.83 28.98
C ALA A 212 28.78 2.62 28.79
N ALA A 213 29.31 3.27 27.75
CA ALA A 213 30.72 3.63 27.55
C ALA A 213 31.71 2.54 27.11
N ALA A 214 32.00 2.50 25.81
CA ALA A 214 33.36 2.66 25.27
C ALA A 214 33.34 2.72 23.72
N ALA A 215 34.24 3.55 23.17
CA ALA A 215 34.67 3.65 21.77
C ALA A 215 33.82 4.48 20.77
N GLY A 216 33.97 5.80 20.87
CA GLY A 216 34.58 6.67 19.86
C GLY A 216 34.29 6.52 18.35
N ALA A 217 33.71 7.59 17.79
CA ALA A 217 33.94 8.19 16.46
C ALA A 217 33.51 7.44 15.18
N ALA A 218 32.39 7.89 14.57
CA ALA A 218 32.37 8.65 13.30
C ALA A 218 30.92 9.01 12.90
N ALA A 219 30.70 10.27 12.51
CA ALA A 219 29.44 10.79 11.95
C ALA A 219 29.24 10.33 10.47
N PRO A 220 28.03 10.50 9.89
CA PRO A 220 27.44 9.53 8.96
C PRO A 220 27.85 9.72 7.50
N SER A 221 28.07 8.60 6.80
CA SER A 221 28.12 8.57 5.34
C SER A 221 26.70 8.68 4.76
N ALA A 222 26.59 9.55 3.78
CA ALA A 222 25.37 9.98 3.12
C ALA A 222 24.47 8.84 2.60
N MET A 223 23.17 9.08 2.77
CA MET A 223 22.04 8.41 2.13
C MET A 223 22.22 8.38 0.61
N PRO A 224 22.11 7.23 -0.08
CA PRO A 224 22.14 7.19 -1.54
C PRO A 224 20.84 7.79 -2.13
N PRO A 225 20.90 8.46 -3.30
CA PRO A 225 19.79 9.24 -3.85
C PRO A 225 18.63 8.39 -4.37
N ALA A 226 17.47 9.04 -4.43
CA ALA A 226 16.12 8.51 -4.69
C ALA A 226 15.87 7.90 -6.10
N SER A 227 16.90 7.54 -6.85
CA SER A 227 16.78 7.13 -8.26
C SER A 227 16.67 5.62 -8.50
N ALA A 228 16.60 4.79 -7.45
CA ALA A 228 16.44 3.33 -7.56
C ALA A 228 15.00 2.83 -7.29
N ARG A 229 14.01 3.74 -7.25
CA ARG A 229 12.60 3.37 -7.29
C ARG A 229 12.19 3.30 -8.75
N THR A 230 11.60 2.19 -9.20
CA THR A 230 10.91 2.14 -10.49
C THR A 230 9.95 3.32 -10.55
N SER A 231 10.16 4.19 -11.53
CA SER A 231 9.44 5.45 -11.62
C SER A 231 7.96 5.17 -11.89
N GLY A 232 7.05 5.97 -11.33
CA GLY A 232 5.61 5.85 -11.62
C GLY A 232 5.28 5.98 -13.12
N GLU A 233 6.22 6.46 -13.91
CA GLU A 233 6.16 6.62 -15.35
C GLU A 233 6.31 5.28 -16.11
N GLU A 234 7.19 4.38 -15.64
CA GLU A 234 7.31 3.01 -16.20
C GLU A 234 6.04 2.18 -15.96
N VAL A 235 5.43 2.33 -14.78
CA VAL A 235 4.17 1.67 -14.42
C VAL A 235 3.00 2.25 -15.25
N ARG A 236 3.00 3.56 -15.52
CA ARG A 236 2.03 4.22 -16.41
C ARG A 236 2.14 3.73 -17.85
N GLY A 237 3.36 3.60 -18.39
CA GLY A 237 3.59 3.10 -19.74
C GLY A 237 3.07 1.67 -19.92
N TYR A 238 3.26 0.82 -18.92
CA TYR A 238 2.73 -0.54 -18.91
C TYR A 238 1.20 -0.60 -18.84
N LEU A 239 0.58 0.20 -17.96
CA LEU A 239 -0.89 0.32 -17.89
C LEU A 239 -1.48 0.80 -19.22
N GLN A 240 -0.82 1.72 -19.92
CA GLN A 240 -1.27 2.25 -21.20
C GLN A 240 -1.13 1.23 -22.35
N ALA A 241 -0.12 0.37 -22.32
CA ALA A 241 0.07 -0.72 -23.28
C ALA A 241 -0.92 -1.90 -23.09
N LEU A 242 -1.43 -2.11 -21.87
CA LEU A 242 -2.47 -3.10 -21.57
C LEU A 242 -3.88 -2.63 -21.97
N LEU A 243 -4.11 -1.31 -22.03
CA LEU A 243 -5.40 -0.70 -22.33
C LEU A 243 -5.62 -0.41 -23.82
N THR A 244 -4.60 -0.56 -24.67
CA THR A 244 -4.77 -0.45 -26.12
C THR A 244 -5.46 -1.72 -26.66
N PRO A 245 -6.70 -1.63 -27.18
CA PRO A 245 -7.31 -2.76 -27.87
C PRO A 245 -6.48 -3.09 -29.11
N ARG A 246 -6.00 -4.33 -29.19
CA ARG A 246 -5.40 -4.83 -30.44
C ARG A 246 -6.54 -4.95 -31.44
N THR A 247 -6.46 -4.20 -32.53
CA THR A 247 -7.29 -4.39 -33.72
C THR A 247 -7.17 -5.85 -34.13
N MET A 248 -8.25 -6.62 -33.94
CA MET A 248 -8.42 -7.90 -34.61
C MET A 248 -8.46 -7.62 -36.11
N ASP A 249 -7.50 -8.19 -36.85
CA ASP A 249 -7.58 -8.23 -38.31
C ASP A 249 -8.89 -8.94 -38.72
N PRO A 250 -9.59 -8.43 -39.74
CA PRO A 250 -10.79 -9.06 -40.24
C PRO A 250 -10.46 -10.37 -40.95
N ALA A 251 -11.27 -11.38 -40.66
CA ALA A 251 -11.28 -12.66 -41.34
C ALA A 251 -11.37 -12.51 -42.87
N ALA A 252 -10.59 -13.31 -43.59
CA ALA A 252 -10.72 -13.56 -45.02
C ALA A 252 -11.13 -15.04 -45.26
N PRO A 253 -11.76 -15.35 -46.40
CA PRO A 253 -12.97 -16.17 -46.44
C PRO A 253 -12.76 -17.66 -46.71
N THR A 254 -13.85 -18.38 -46.50
CA THR A 254 -14.12 -19.79 -46.82
C THR A 254 -13.91 -20.15 -48.29
N THR A 255 -13.27 -21.29 -48.53
CA THR A 255 -13.54 -22.20 -49.67
C THR A 255 -13.42 -23.63 -49.16
N GLY A 256 -14.47 -24.43 -49.36
CA GLY A 256 -14.46 -25.86 -49.07
C GLY A 256 -13.78 -26.68 -50.16
N ASP A 257 -13.40 -27.91 -49.82
CA ASP A 257 -13.88 -29.11 -50.51
C ASP A 257 -13.55 -30.40 -49.73
N GLU A 258 -14.28 -31.44 -50.10
CA GLU A 258 -14.58 -32.71 -49.44
C GLU A 258 -13.43 -33.69 -49.10
N ALA A 259 -13.70 -34.47 -48.04
CA ALA A 259 -13.50 -35.91 -47.83
C ALA A 259 -12.20 -36.61 -48.27
N THR A 260 -11.58 -37.37 -47.35
CA THR A 260 -11.69 -38.85 -47.29
C THR A 260 -11.07 -39.37 -45.99
N GLN A 261 -11.73 -40.37 -45.39
CA GLN A 261 -11.33 -41.13 -44.20
C GLN A 261 -10.02 -41.89 -44.36
N THR A 262 -9.27 -42.05 -43.26
CA THR A 262 -8.85 -43.39 -42.80
C THR A 262 -8.38 -43.39 -41.35
N THR A 263 -8.90 -44.38 -40.63
CA THR A 263 -8.56 -44.85 -39.29
C THR A 263 -7.09 -45.24 -39.17
N GLN A 264 -6.42 -44.86 -38.08
CA GLN A 264 -5.51 -45.78 -37.38
C GLN A 264 -5.19 -45.34 -35.94
N THR A 265 -5.41 -46.29 -35.05
CA THR A 265 -5.11 -46.32 -33.62
C THR A 265 -3.59 -46.46 -33.42
N GLN A 266 -2.96 -45.69 -32.53
CA GLN A 266 -1.81 -46.20 -31.77
C GLN A 266 -1.49 -45.39 -30.50
N THR A 267 -1.47 -46.15 -29.41
CA THR A 267 -0.96 -45.89 -28.08
C THR A 267 0.54 -45.55 -28.08
N THR A 268 0.98 -44.54 -27.31
CA THR A 268 2.10 -44.57 -26.33
C THR A 268 2.49 -43.14 -25.88
N ALA A 269 2.78 -43.00 -24.59
CA ALA A 269 3.51 -41.88 -23.97
C ALA A 269 4.84 -42.46 -23.40
N PRO A 270 5.74 -41.71 -22.74
CA PRO A 270 6.04 -40.26 -22.74
C PRO A 270 7.54 -39.98 -23.04
N GLY A 271 7.95 -38.71 -23.25
CA GLY A 271 9.34 -38.32 -22.99
C GLY A 271 9.96 -37.23 -23.86
N SER A 272 10.46 -36.21 -23.14
CA SER A 272 11.62 -35.36 -23.41
C SER A 272 11.51 -34.12 -24.33
N PHE A 273 11.87 -33.03 -23.67
CA PHE A 273 12.16 -31.68 -24.11
C PHE A 273 13.31 -31.60 -25.14
N ALA A 274 13.11 -30.80 -26.19
CA ALA A 274 14.12 -29.92 -26.80
C ALA A 274 13.41 -28.91 -27.73
N PRO A 275 13.64 -27.59 -27.63
CA PRO A 275 13.14 -26.63 -28.61
C PRO A 275 14.05 -26.58 -29.84
N PRO A 276 13.53 -26.41 -31.07
CA PRO A 276 14.36 -26.14 -32.23
C PRO A 276 14.79 -24.66 -32.27
N VAL A 277 16.04 -24.47 -32.64
CA VAL A 277 16.71 -23.19 -32.92
C VAL A 277 16.01 -22.49 -34.08
N ALA A 278 15.56 -21.25 -33.88
CA ALA A 278 15.09 -20.37 -34.94
C ALA A 278 16.22 -19.43 -35.39
N THR A 279 16.57 -19.53 -36.67
CA THR A 279 17.46 -18.60 -37.40
C THR A 279 16.78 -17.23 -37.57
N PRO A 280 17.44 -16.09 -37.35
CA PRO A 280 16.84 -14.79 -37.63
C PRO A 280 16.93 -14.43 -39.12
N ALA A 281 15.83 -13.92 -39.66
CA ALA A 281 15.76 -13.28 -40.98
C ALA A 281 16.36 -11.85 -40.95
N PRO A 282 16.84 -11.30 -42.09
CA PRO A 282 17.69 -10.13 -42.11
C PRO A 282 16.95 -8.81 -41.85
N ILE A 283 17.62 -7.91 -41.13
CA ILE A 283 17.18 -6.55 -40.79
C ILE A 283 17.35 -5.66 -42.02
N SER A 284 16.30 -4.94 -42.42
CA SER A 284 16.38 -3.90 -43.46
C SER A 284 16.98 -2.60 -42.91
N ALA A 285 17.84 -1.97 -43.71
CA ALA A 285 18.69 -0.82 -43.38
C ALA A 285 17.91 0.47 -42.99
N PRO A 286 18.51 1.37 -42.19
CA PRO A 286 17.92 2.67 -41.87
C PRO A 286 18.15 3.70 -43.00
N ALA A 287 17.16 4.57 -43.21
CA ALA A 287 17.20 5.69 -44.16
C ALA A 287 18.22 6.79 -43.76
N PRO A 288 18.76 7.57 -44.72
CA PRO A 288 19.86 8.51 -44.46
C PRO A 288 19.40 9.81 -43.77
N ALA A 289 20.31 10.35 -42.95
CA ALA A 289 20.15 11.63 -42.25
C ALA A 289 20.21 12.85 -43.20
N PRO A 290 19.54 13.98 -42.90
CA PRO A 290 19.72 15.22 -43.64
C PRO A 290 21.05 15.92 -43.29
N ALA A 291 21.66 16.52 -44.30
CA ALA A 291 22.95 17.23 -44.29
C ALA A 291 22.91 18.60 -43.54
N PRO A 292 24.08 19.19 -43.19
CA PRO A 292 24.18 20.32 -42.28
C PRO A 292 23.97 21.67 -42.98
N ILE A 293 23.26 22.59 -42.32
CA ILE A 293 23.20 24.00 -42.73
C ILE A 293 24.37 24.77 -42.11
N THR A 294 25.20 25.33 -42.99
CA THR A 294 26.29 26.25 -42.71
C THR A 294 25.76 27.66 -42.41
N GLY A 295 26.48 28.39 -41.57
CA GLY A 295 25.99 29.58 -40.88
C GLY A 295 26.05 30.91 -41.64
N THR A 296 25.65 31.95 -40.92
CA THR A 296 25.94 33.37 -41.22
C THR A 296 26.27 34.13 -39.94
N SER A 297 27.29 35.00 -40.09
CA SER A 297 28.02 35.83 -39.11
C SER A 297 27.18 36.92 -38.41
N PRO A 298 27.65 37.53 -37.29
CA PRO A 298 26.92 38.52 -36.51
C PRO A 298 27.19 39.97 -36.96
N ALA A 299 26.23 40.87 -36.75
CA ALA A 299 26.33 42.31 -36.98
C ALA A 299 26.00 43.11 -35.70
N PRO A 300 26.49 44.37 -35.56
CA PRO A 300 26.97 44.93 -34.30
C PRO A 300 25.94 45.70 -33.46
N SER A 301 26.25 45.89 -32.17
CA SER A 301 25.56 46.74 -31.21
C SER A 301 25.38 48.19 -31.69
N PRO A 302 24.23 48.83 -31.43
CA PRO A 302 24.12 50.27 -31.42
C PRO A 302 24.52 50.86 -30.05
N ALA A 303 25.15 52.03 -30.11
CA ALA A 303 25.61 52.83 -29.00
C ALA A 303 24.46 53.46 -28.18
N ILE A 304 24.78 53.75 -26.93
CA ILE A 304 23.93 54.42 -25.93
C ILE A 304 24.08 55.93 -26.09
N ASP A 305 22.94 56.64 -26.20
CA ASP A 305 22.84 58.07 -25.91
C ASP A 305 21.88 58.33 -24.73
N PRO A 306 22.08 59.42 -23.96
CA PRO A 306 21.57 59.53 -22.59
C PRO A 306 20.19 60.20 -22.54
N VAL A 307 19.20 59.51 -21.96
CA VAL A 307 17.93 60.17 -21.55
C VAL A 307 18.03 60.54 -20.08
N THR A 308 18.29 61.83 -19.89
CA THR A 308 18.05 62.57 -18.65
C THR A 308 16.53 62.67 -18.42
N GLY A 309 16.05 62.07 -17.34
CA GLY A 309 14.65 62.18 -16.90
C GLY A 309 14.46 61.53 -15.53
N ALA A 310 14.05 62.31 -14.54
CA ALA A 310 13.81 61.85 -13.18
C ALA A 310 12.75 60.73 -13.14
N PRO A 311 12.89 59.72 -12.24
CA PRO A 311 11.92 58.63 -12.17
C PRO A 311 10.59 59.12 -11.60
N ALA A 312 9.49 58.83 -12.31
CA ALA A 312 8.13 59.02 -11.81
C ALA A 312 7.89 58.13 -10.57
N PRO A 313 7.09 58.60 -9.57
CA PRO A 313 6.88 57.83 -8.35
C PRO A 313 6.08 56.55 -8.63
N ALA A 314 6.48 55.47 -7.97
CA ALA A 314 5.86 54.15 -8.08
C ALA A 314 4.37 54.20 -7.68
N PRO A 315 3.48 53.48 -8.39
CA PRO A 315 2.07 53.40 -8.02
C PRO A 315 1.90 52.67 -6.69
N SER A 316 1.02 53.20 -5.83
CA SER A 316 0.73 52.64 -4.52
C SER A 316 0.20 51.20 -4.61
N PRO A 317 0.54 50.31 -3.65
CA PRO A 317 0.07 48.94 -3.66
C PRO A 317 -1.46 48.89 -3.52
N VAL A 318 -2.09 48.15 -4.43
CA VAL A 318 -3.53 47.88 -4.39
C VAL A 318 -3.82 47.03 -3.14
N PRO A 319 -4.82 47.37 -2.31
CA PRO A 319 -5.16 46.55 -1.14
C PRO A 319 -5.58 45.16 -1.61
N VAL A 320 -4.90 44.12 -1.11
CA VAL A 320 -5.32 42.73 -1.31
C VAL A 320 -6.64 42.55 -0.58
N SER A 321 -7.72 42.34 -1.33
CA SER A 321 -9.03 42.02 -0.78
C SER A 321 -8.93 40.75 0.06
N VAL A 322 -9.16 40.89 1.37
CA VAL A 322 -9.29 39.79 2.32
C VAL A 322 -10.38 38.84 1.79
N PRO A 323 -10.12 37.53 1.62
CA PRO A 323 -11.16 36.58 1.25
C PRO A 323 -12.30 36.66 2.27
N GLY A 324 -13.51 36.90 1.77
CA GLY A 324 -14.70 36.93 2.62
C GLY A 324 -14.90 35.61 3.38
N PRO A 325 -15.61 35.61 4.52
CA PRO A 325 -15.85 34.41 5.30
C PRO A 325 -16.44 33.31 4.42
N ALA A 326 -15.87 32.10 4.56
CA ALA A 326 -16.29 30.94 3.80
C ALA A 326 -17.81 30.75 3.92
N PRO A 327 -18.52 30.40 2.82
CA PRO A 327 -19.95 30.20 2.85
C PRO A 327 -20.28 29.13 3.89
N SER A 328 -21.24 29.44 4.77
CA SER A 328 -21.76 28.51 5.76
C SER A 328 -22.22 27.22 5.06
N PRO A 329 -21.83 26.02 5.55
CA PRO A 329 -22.21 24.75 4.92
C PRO A 329 -23.73 24.66 4.75
N ALA A 330 -24.17 24.18 3.58
CA ALA A 330 -25.60 23.95 3.32
C ALA A 330 -26.18 22.99 4.37
N PRO A 331 -27.44 23.18 4.81
CA PRO A 331 -28.06 22.30 5.79
C PRO A 331 -28.10 20.86 5.25
N ILE A 332 -27.58 19.92 6.04
CA ILE A 332 -27.61 18.49 5.73
C ILE A 332 -29.08 18.04 5.78
N VAL A 333 -29.60 17.49 4.68
CA VAL A 333 -30.92 16.85 4.69
C VAL A 333 -30.80 15.57 5.49
N GLU A 334 -31.41 15.56 6.67
CA GLU A 334 -31.21 14.50 7.64
C GLU A 334 -32.13 13.31 7.35
N GLN A 335 -31.53 12.20 6.92
CA GLN A 335 -32.21 10.93 6.69
C GLN A 335 -31.57 9.86 7.55
N ALA A 336 -32.34 9.27 8.47
CA ALA A 336 -31.84 8.27 9.41
C ALA A 336 -31.29 7.02 8.70
N LEU A 337 -30.16 6.52 9.18
CA LEU A 337 -29.59 5.24 8.76
C LEU A 337 -30.36 4.10 9.43
N SER A 338 -30.75 3.08 8.66
CA SER A 338 -31.41 1.91 9.24
C SER A 338 -30.44 1.07 10.09
N SER A 339 -30.94 0.55 11.22
CA SER A 339 -30.22 -0.41 12.05
C SER A 339 -29.92 -1.68 11.26
N GLY A 340 -28.75 -2.28 11.50
CA GLY A 340 -28.31 -3.46 10.75
C GLY A 340 -26.81 -3.74 10.83
N SER A 341 -26.38 -4.80 10.16
CA SER A 341 -24.97 -5.19 10.12
C SER A 341 -24.12 -4.17 9.35
N GLY A 342 -22.92 -3.87 9.83
CA GLY A 342 -21.96 -3.01 9.14
C GLY A 342 -20.71 -2.77 9.97
N ASN A 343 -19.90 -1.81 9.53
CA ASN A 343 -18.69 -1.38 10.25
C ASN A 343 -18.92 0.01 10.84
N VAL A 344 -18.50 0.21 12.08
CA VAL A 344 -18.42 1.52 12.72
C VAL A 344 -16.95 1.84 12.90
N VAL A 345 -16.48 2.91 12.27
CA VAL A 345 -15.12 3.38 12.50
C VAL A 345 -15.19 4.45 13.57
N ILE A 346 -14.36 4.31 14.60
CA ILE A 346 -14.35 5.17 15.77
C ILE A 346 -12.95 5.73 16.02
N VAL A 347 -12.92 6.94 16.57
CA VAL A 347 -11.81 7.42 17.39
C VAL A 347 -12.35 7.70 18.78
N SER A 348 -11.67 7.22 19.80
CA SER A 348 -12.11 7.35 21.19
C SER A 348 -10.98 7.79 22.10
N THR A 349 -11.30 8.64 23.08
CA THR A 349 -10.42 9.02 24.18
C THR A 349 -10.99 8.49 25.49
N ASN A 350 -10.19 7.74 26.26
CA ASN A 350 -10.59 7.21 27.56
C ASN A 350 -10.37 8.22 28.71
N LYS A 351 -10.65 7.81 29.95
CA LYS A 351 -10.48 8.63 31.16
C LYS A 351 -9.03 8.98 31.44
N GLU A 352 -8.11 8.16 30.96
CA GLU A 352 -6.66 8.31 31.07
C GLU A 352 -6.08 9.23 29.98
N GLY A 353 -6.93 9.79 29.11
CA GLY A 353 -6.50 10.68 28.02
C GLY A 353 -5.89 9.95 26.81
N VAL A 354 -5.90 8.61 26.79
CA VAL A 354 -5.40 7.79 25.69
C VAL A 354 -6.40 7.83 24.54
N THR A 355 -5.93 8.27 23.38
CA THR A 355 -6.71 8.31 22.13
C THR A 355 -6.35 7.12 21.25
N GLN A 356 -7.35 6.52 20.61
CA GLN A 356 -7.16 5.36 19.74
C GLN A 356 -8.24 5.29 18.66
N GLY A 357 -7.88 4.76 17.48
CA GLY A 357 -8.79 4.60 16.35
C GLY A 357 -8.94 3.15 15.91
N GLU A 358 -10.18 2.67 15.77
CA GLU A 358 -10.52 1.29 15.41
C GLU A 358 -11.71 1.22 14.43
N ALA A 359 -11.84 0.10 13.72
CA ALA A 359 -13.07 -0.28 13.03
C ALA A 359 -13.74 -1.47 13.72
N VAL A 360 -14.97 -1.26 14.21
CA VAL A 360 -15.79 -2.27 14.88
C VAL A 360 -16.79 -2.85 13.89
N ALA A 361 -16.71 -4.16 13.63
CA ALA A 361 -17.66 -4.86 12.77
C ALA A 361 -18.77 -5.49 13.61
N GLY A 362 -20.04 -5.19 13.28
CA GLY A 362 -21.13 -5.60 14.16
C GLY A 362 -22.53 -5.30 13.66
N TYR A 363 -23.52 -5.58 14.50
CA TYR A 363 -24.89 -5.10 14.35
C TYR A 363 -25.01 -3.73 15.01
N ARG A 364 -25.49 -2.73 14.27
CA ARG A 364 -25.57 -1.32 14.68
C ARG A 364 -27.01 -0.96 14.97
N GLN A 365 -27.25 -0.32 16.10
CA GLN A 365 -28.56 0.21 16.45
C GLN A 365 -28.56 1.73 16.43
N PHE A 366 -29.63 2.31 15.91
CA PHE A 366 -29.83 3.75 15.81
C PHE A 366 -31.13 4.18 16.46
N SER A 367 -31.11 5.37 17.05
CA SER A 367 -32.30 6.14 17.43
C SER A 367 -32.26 7.46 16.68
N GLY A 368 -33.17 7.65 15.71
CA GLY A 368 -33.02 8.71 14.71
C GLY A 368 -31.71 8.55 13.92
N SER A 369 -30.93 9.63 13.82
CA SER A 369 -29.61 9.63 13.16
C SER A 369 -28.46 9.13 14.06
N GLY A 370 -28.72 8.97 15.38
CA GLY A 370 -27.68 8.68 16.36
C GLY A 370 -27.45 7.19 16.55
N LEU A 371 -26.19 6.75 16.42
CA LEU A 371 -25.77 5.41 16.83
C LEU A 371 -25.95 5.29 18.34
N THR A 372 -26.76 4.34 18.79
CA THR A 372 -26.99 4.08 20.22
C THR A 372 -26.20 2.89 20.74
N GLU A 373 -25.89 1.94 19.86
CA GLU A 373 -25.23 0.69 20.24
C GLU A 373 -24.56 0.01 19.04
N ALA A 374 -23.46 -0.70 19.30
CA ALA A 374 -22.88 -1.66 18.37
C ALA A 374 -22.64 -3.00 19.08
N ARG A 375 -23.00 -4.11 18.44
CA ARG A 375 -22.90 -5.47 18.99
C ARG A 375 -22.14 -6.40 18.06
N GLU A 376 -21.56 -7.47 18.60
CA GLU A 376 -20.91 -8.50 17.79
C GLU A 376 -21.86 -9.15 16.77
N ARG A 377 -21.27 -9.63 15.68
CA ARG A 377 -22.00 -10.25 14.56
C ARG A 377 -22.23 -11.75 14.76
N ASP A 378 -21.43 -12.40 15.59
CA ASP A 378 -21.42 -13.86 15.80
C ASP A 378 -22.63 -14.41 16.59
N GLY A 379 -23.54 -13.52 17.01
CA GLY A 379 -24.73 -13.89 17.77
C GLY A 379 -24.50 -13.98 19.28
N SER A 380 -23.28 -13.68 19.78
CA SER A 380 -22.98 -13.60 21.22
C SER A 380 -23.85 -12.56 21.95
N GLY A 381 -24.34 -11.56 21.21
CA GLY A 381 -25.09 -10.43 21.76
C GLY A 381 -24.22 -9.44 22.54
N LYS A 382 -22.89 -9.67 22.60
CA LYS A 382 -21.95 -8.81 23.29
C LYS A 382 -22.02 -7.39 22.72
N LYS A 383 -22.20 -6.43 23.63
CA LYS A 383 -22.23 -5.01 23.31
C LYS A 383 -20.80 -4.49 23.25
N LEU A 384 -20.38 -4.09 22.05
CA LEU A 384 -19.05 -3.54 21.79
C LEU A 384 -19.00 -2.05 22.13
N LEU A 385 -20.10 -1.34 21.86
CA LEU A 385 -20.31 0.07 22.21
C LEU A 385 -21.70 0.22 22.81
N GLU A 386 -21.82 0.84 23.98
CA GLU A 386 -23.12 1.05 24.63
C GLU A 386 -23.16 2.31 25.52
N LYS A 387 -24.37 2.62 26.01
CA LYS A 387 -24.67 3.70 26.97
C LYS A 387 -24.15 5.09 26.55
N PRO A 388 -24.37 5.50 25.29
CA PRO A 388 -23.86 6.79 24.83
C PRO A 388 -24.58 7.96 25.48
N ILE A 389 -23.85 9.05 25.68
CA ILE A 389 -24.43 10.40 25.74
C ILE A 389 -24.16 11.06 24.39
N LEU A 390 -25.20 11.16 23.56
CA LEU A 390 -25.12 11.73 22.22
C LEU A 390 -25.01 13.25 22.29
N ALA A 391 -23.91 13.78 21.75
CA ALA A 391 -23.73 15.22 21.60
C ALA A 391 -24.04 15.69 20.18
N GLU A 392 -23.65 14.89 19.18
CA GLU A 392 -23.90 15.13 17.76
C GLU A 392 -24.31 13.83 17.08
N ALA A 393 -25.27 13.91 16.16
CA ALA A 393 -25.74 12.79 15.38
C ALA A 393 -26.30 13.30 14.07
N HIS A 394 -25.76 12.82 12.95
CA HIS A 394 -26.17 13.20 11.61
C HIS A 394 -26.18 11.99 10.71
N SER A 395 -27.05 11.99 9.71
CA SER A 395 -27.13 10.93 8.72
C SER A 395 -27.77 11.43 7.43
N ASP A 396 -27.31 10.90 6.28
CA ASP A 396 -27.90 11.15 4.96
C ASP A 396 -28.56 9.90 4.33
N GLY A 397 -28.78 8.86 5.15
CA GLY A 397 -29.33 7.57 4.74
C GLY A 397 -28.32 6.63 4.09
N SER A 398 -27.15 7.13 3.70
CA SER A 398 -26.02 6.35 3.16
C SER A 398 -24.85 6.27 4.14
N ILE A 399 -24.63 7.33 4.92
CA ILE A 399 -23.62 7.43 5.97
C ILE A 399 -24.20 8.16 7.18
N ALA A 400 -23.87 7.67 8.37
CA ALA A 400 -24.13 8.33 9.63
C ALA A 400 -22.82 8.65 10.33
N TRP A 401 -22.74 9.80 11.00
CA TRP A 401 -21.59 10.22 11.80
C TRP A 401 -22.06 11.01 13.01
N GLY A 402 -21.22 11.06 14.04
CA GLY A 402 -21.58 11.77 15.25
C GLY A 402 -20.53 11.70 16.33
N ARG A 403 -20.88 12.29 17.47
CA ARG A 403 -20.00 12.44 18.63
C ARG A 403 -20.73 12.01 19.90
N TRP A 404 -20.06 11.20 20.70
CA TRP A 404 -20.46 10.85 22.06
C TRP A 404 -19.56 11.58 23.05
N THR A 405 -20.14 12.08 24.14
CA THR A 405 -19.40 12.66 25.28
C THR A 405 -19.22 11.68 26.44
N ASP A 406 -19.91 10.55 26.38
CA ASP A 406 -19.77 9.44 27.33
C ASP A 406 -20.22 8.15 26.65
N GLY A 407 -19.85 7.00 27.21
CA GLY A 407 -20.22 5.70 26.71
C GLY A 407 -19.32 4.60 27.27
N LYS A 408 -19.61 3.35 26.93
CA LYS A 408 -18.77 2.21 27.27
C LYS A 408 -18.28 1.52 26.01
N ARG A 409 -17.01 1.15 26.03
CA ARG A 409 -16.39 0.29 25.02
C ARG A 409 -15.94 -1.02 25.66
N ASN A 410 -16.33 -2.14 25.06
CA ASN A 410 -16.06 -3.48 25.56
C ASN A 410 -15.59 -4.38 24.40
N THR A 411 -14.29 -4.37 24.13
CA THR A 411 -13.64 -5.07 23.01
C THR A 411 -12.62 -6.09 23.53
N ASP A 412 -12.61 -7.33 23.03
CA ASP A 412 -11.74 -8.42 23.56
C ASP A 412 -10.24 -8.32 23.18
N GLY A 413 -9.83 -7.26 22.47
CA GLY A 413 -8.48 -7.10 21.95
C GLY A 413 -7.60 -6.18 22.80
N GLY A 414 -6.89 -6.73 23.79
CA GLY A 414 -5.54 -6.35 24.28
C GLY A 414 -5.02 -4.90 24.21
N GLY A 415 -5.86 -3.88 24.38
CA GLY A 415 -5.46 -2.49 24.58
C GLY A 415 -6.47 -1.79 25.47
N ASP A 416 -6.22 -1.81 26.79
CA ASP A 416 -6.97 -1.12 27.85
C ASP A 416 -8.50 -1.18 27.73
N ALA A 417 -9.01 -2.34 27.31
CA ALA A 417 -10.42 -2.54 27.03
C ALA A 417 -11.20 -2.91 28.29
N ASN A 418 -11.58 -1.88 29.05
CA ASN A 418 -12.76 -1.83 29.92
C ASN A 418 -12.82 -0.44 30.57
N GLY A 419 -13.44 0.54 29.90
CA GLY A 419 -13.46 1.93 30.40
C GLY A 419 -14.65 2.73 29.91
N ASP A 420 -15.01 3.75 30.69
CA ASP A 420 -15.97 4.77 30.28
C ASP A 420 -15.25 5.78 29.36
N LEU A 421 -15.84 6.03 28.20
CA LEU A 421 -15.33 6.94 27.18
C LEU A 421 -15.50 8.40 27.64
N ARG A 422 -14.54 9.28 27.32
CA ARG A 422 -14.66 10.73 27.54
C ARG A 422 -15.02 11.49 26.27
N ALA A 423 -14.58 10.98 25.13
CA ALA A 423 -15.01 11.42 23.83
C ALA A 423 -14.97 10.23 22.88
N MET A 424 -15.94 10.16 21.97
CA MET A 424 -15.90 9.26 20.84
C MET A 424 -16.48 9.97 19.63
N HIS A 425 -15.78 9.88 18.50
CA HIS A 425 -16.31 10.27 17.21
C HIS A 425 -16.45 9.04 16.35
N TYR A 426 -17.50 8.97 15.55
CA TYR A 426 -17.75 7.82 14.70
C TYR A 426 -18.27 8.20 13.34
N PHE A 427 -18.10 7.27 12.40
CA PHE A 427 -18.90 7.22 11.19
C PHE A 427 -19.20 5.77 10.80
N THR A 428 -20.25 5.56 10.02
CA THR A 428 -20.69 4.24 9.58
C THR A 428 -21.60 4.35 8.36
N PHE A 429 -21.63 3.32 7.51
CA PHE A 429 -22.33 3.37 6.21
C PHE A 429 -23.46 2.35 6.10
N SER A 430 -24.48 2.66 5.31
CA SER A 430 -25.35 1.63 4.72
C SER A 430 -24.82 1.23 3.33
N GLY A 431 -25.35 0.14 2.78
CA GLY A 431 -24.99 -0.32 1.44
C GLY A 431 -23.65 -1.04 1.35
N THR A 432 -23.44 -1.71 0.22
CA THR A 432 -22.25 -2.48 -0.08
C THR A 432 -21.32 -1.69 -1.00
N PRO A 433 -20.10 -1.35 -0.55
CA PRO A 433 -19.09 -0.76 -1.43
C PRO A 433 -18.66 -1.77 -2.51
N MET A 434 -18.17 -1.25 -3.63
CA MET A 434 -17.66 -2.04 -4.75
C MET A 434 -16.24 -1.61 -5.14
N LEU A 435 -15.46 -2.57 -5.60
CA LEU A 435 -14.15 -2.32 -6.21
C LEU A 435 -14.27 -2.28 -7.74
N PRO A 436 -13.35 -1.57 -8.43
CA PRO A 436 -12.29 -0.77 -7.84
C PRO A 436 -12.82 0.61 -7.38
N VAL A 437 -12.18 1.22 -6.38
CA VAL A 437 -12.48 2.60 -5.96
C VAL A 437 -11.37 3.50 -6.50
N LEU A 438 -11.62 4.19 -7.60
CA LEU A 438 -10.74 5.23 -8.14
C LEU A 438 -11.53 6.53 -8.17
N ARG A 439 -11.53 7.25 -7.06
CA ARG A 439 -12.45 8.38 -6.89
C ARG A 439 -11.88 9.44 -5.96
N SER A 440 -12.14 10.68 -6.32
CA SER A 440 -11.94 11.83 -5.45
C SER A 440 -13.23 12.12 -4.68
N PHE A 441 -13.09 12.51 -3.43
CA PHE A 441 -14.19 12.88 -2.54
C PHE A 441 -13.86 14.21 -1.87
N THR A 442 -14.90 15.00 -1.60
CA THR A 442 -14.84 16.26 -0.86
C THR A 442 -15.67 16.13 0.41
N SER A 443 -15.18 16.70 1.50
CA SER A 443 -15.89 16.71 2.78
C SER A 443 -17.20 17.48 2.64
N PHE A 444 -18.28 16.93 3.20
CA PHE A 444 -19.56 17.62 3.28
C PHE A 444 -20.11 17.72 4.70
N GLY A 445 -19.46 17.04 5.66
CA GLY A 445 -19.81 17.11 7.07
C GLY A 445 -18.65 16.66 7.96
N SER A 446 -18.62 17.17 9.19
CA SER A 446 -17.65 16.79 10.21
C SER A 446 -18.22 17.00 11.61
N THR A 447 -17.87 16.15 12.56
CA THR A 447 -18.15 16.41 13.97
C THR A 447 -17.35 17.61 14.47
N ALA A 448 -17.81 18.28 15.52
CA ALA A 448 -17.03 19.31 16.20
C ALA A 448 -15.72 18.70 16.75
N THR A 449 -14.57 19.20 16.30
CA THR A 449 -13.25 18.72 16.73
C THR A 449 -13.09 18.82 18.24
N THR A 450 -12.69 17.75 18.91
CA THR A 450 -12.43 17.76 20.35
C THR A 450 -10.94 17.91 20.63
N VAL A 451 -10.61 18.71 21.64
CA VAL A 451 -9.27 18.78 22.23
C VAL A 451 -9.37 18.29 23.66
N MET A 452 -8.67 17.19 23.96
CA MET A 452 -8.64 16.58 25.28
C MET A 452 -7.28 16.82 25.93
N SER A 453 -7.27 17.16 27.21
CA SER A 453 -6.06 17.21 28.02
C SER A 453 -5.44 15.81 28.16
N ALA A 454 -4.19 15.74 28.64
CA ALA A 454 -3.56 14.48 29.02
C ALA A 454 -4.31 13.72 30.13
N SER A 455 -5.18 14.40 30.88
CA SER A 455 -6.05 13.82 31.92
C SER A 455 -7.46 13.48 31.42
N GLY A 456 -7.69 13.48 30.09
CA GLY A 456 -8.97 13.14 29.47
C GLY A 456 -10.08 14.16 29.71
N GLN A 457 -9.75 15.40 30.08
CA GLN A 457 -10.72 16.49 30.22
C GLN A 457 -10.86 17.27 28.91
N LEU A 458 -12.07 17.70 28.57
CA LEU A 458 -12.31 18.54 27.40
C LEU A 458 -11.67 19.92 27.62
N SER A 459 -10.65 20.23 26.82
CA SER A 459 -9.92 21.51 26.88
C SER A 459 -10.45 22.52 25.87
N ALA A 460 -10.90 22.06 24.70
CA ALA A 460 -11.52 22.91 23.69
C ALA A 460 -12.43 22.08 22.77
N LEU A 461 -13.38 22.76 22.15
CA LEU A 461 -14.30 22.20 21.18
C LEU A 461 -14.35 23.10 19.94
N GLY A 462 -14.23 22.51 18.76
CA GLY A 462 -14.40 23.19 17.48
C GLY A 462 -15.88 23.44 17.17
N ALA A 463 -16.14 24.03 16.01
CA ALA A 463 -17.50 24.10 15.48
C ALA A 463 -17.80 22.85 14.64
N GLU A 464 -19.07 22.42 14.67
CA GLU A 464 -19.57 21.37 13.80
C GLU A 464 -19.41 21.79 12.33
N ASN A 465 -19.08 20.85 11.45
CA ASN A 465 -18.85 21.07 10.00
C ASN A 465 -17.78 22.10 9.65
N ALA A 466 -16.95 22.53 10.61
CA ALA A 466 -15.85 23.46 10.37
C ALA A 466 -14.59 22.75 9.85
N ALA A 467 -14.40 21.48 10.19
CA ALA A 467 -13.31 20.68 9.63
C ALA A 467 -13.70 20.21 8.22
N GLY A 468 -12.79 20.36 7.27
CA GLY A 468 -13.03 19.98 5.88
C GLY A 468 -11.77 19.51 5.17
N GLY A 469 -11.93 19.01 3.95
CA GLY A 469 -10.80 18.53 3.17
C GLY A 469 -11.18 17.72 1.94
N SER A 470 -10.16 17.23 1.26
CA SER A 470 -10.28 16.34 0.11
C SER A 470 -9.64 15.00 0.39
N LEU A 471 -10.22 13.95 -0.17
CA LEU A 471 -9.76 12.58 -0.08
C LEU A 471 -9.75 11.97 -1.48
N GLN A 472 -8.61 11.51 -1.96
CA GLN A 472 -8.53 10.71 -3.18
C GLN A 472 -8.23 9.26 -2.83
N VAL A 473 -9.10 8.36 -3.24
CA VAL A 473 -8.96 6.92 -2.99
C VAL A 473 -8.63 6.19 -4.27
N THR A 474 -7.58 5.39 -4.23
CA THR A 474 -7.13 4.50 -5.29
C THR A 474 -7.03 3.09 -4.73
N PHE A 475 -8.16 2.38 -4.66
CA PHE A 475 -8.26 0.96 -4.31
C PHE A 475 -8.53 0.15 -5.58
N PRO A 476 -7.49 -0.29 -6.28
CA PRO A 476 -7.65 -1.08 -7.50
C PRO A 476 -8.18 -2.49 -7.19
N SER A 477 -8.01 -2.98 -5.96
CA SER A 477 -8.46 -4.29 -5.52
C SER A 477 -8.67 -4.34 -4.01
N ILE A 478 -8.79 -5.53 -3.43
CA ILE A 478 -9.02 -5.73 -1.99
C ILE A 478 -7.83 -5.30 -1.10
N ALA A 479 -6.67 -5.05 -1.71
CA ALA A 479 -5.45 -4.55 -1.07
C ALA A 479 -4.55 -3.87 -2.13
N GLY A 480 -3.45 -3.26 -1.68
CA GLY A 480 -2.45 -2.63 -2.54
C GLY A 480 -2.83 -1.23 -3.05
N GLY A 481 -3.97 -0.71 -2.61
CA GLY A 481 -4.37 0.67 -2.81
C GLY A 481 -3.89 1.62 -1.72
N PHE A 482 -4.18 2.89 -1.94
CA PHE A 482 -3.89 3.96 -1.01
C PHE A 482 -4.95 5.04 -1.10
N ALA A 483 -5.01 5.88 -0.07
CA ALA A 483 -5.81 7.10 -0.07
C ALA A 483 -4.90 8.28 0.25
N THR A 484 -4.89 9.29 -0.61
CA THR A 484 -4.23 10.57 -0.30
C THR A 484 -5.26 11.53 0.26
N TYR A 485 -4.87 12.34 1.23
CA TYR A 485 -5.79 13.24 1.91
C TYR A 485 -5.11 14.55 2.26
N GLN A 486 -5.92 15.60 2.26
CA GLN A 486 -5.56 16.94 2.70
C GLN A 486 -6.72 17.50 3.49
N LEU A 487 -6.52 17.69 4.79
CA LEU A 487 -7.55 18.11 5.74
C LEU A 487 -7.15 19.44 6.39
N SER A 488 -8.16 20.25 6.68
CA SER A 488 -8.10 21.49 7.44
C SER A 488 -8.99 21.34 8.67
N VAL A 489 -8.41 21.48 9.85
CA VAL A 489 -9.07 21.22 11.14
C VAL A 489 -8.95 22.48 12.01
N PRO A 490 -9.93 23.40 11.98
CA PRO A 490 -9.94 24.59 12.82
C PRO A 490 -10.43 24.26 14.24
N VAL A 491 -9.62 24.55 15.25
CA VAL A 491 -9.99 24.39 16.66
C VAL A 491 -9.14 25.29 17.56
N ALA A 492 -9.75 25.81 18.64
CA ALA A 492 -9.08 26.65 19.64
C ALA A 492 -8.31 27.86 19.04
N GLY A 493 -8.88 28.51 18.02
CA GLY A 493 -8.29 29.69 17.38
C GLY A 493 -7.11 29.41 16.45
N GLN A 494 -6.81 28.13 16.16
CA GLN A 494 -5.78 27.72 15.20
C GLN A 494 -6.39 26.79 14.15
N THR A 495 -5.72 26.66 13.01
CA THR A 495 -6.09 25.69 11.98
C THR A 495 -4.96 24.69 11.79
N PHE A 496 -5.26 23.41 11.98
CA PHE A 496 -4.34 22.32 11.73
C PHE A 496 -4.49 21.80 10.30
N SER A 497 -3.37 21.67 9.59
CA SER A 497 -3.32 21.08 8.25
C SER A 497 -2.76 19.67 8.34
N LEU A 498 -3.53 18.66 7.94
CA LEU A 498 -3.10 17.27 7.89
C LEU A 498 -3.01 16.82 6.43
N THR A 499 -1.81 16.47 5.98
CA THR A 499 -1.59 15.95 4.62
C THR A 499 -0.83 14.64 4.67
N GLY A 500 -1.26 13.64 3.92
CA GLY A 500 -0.58 12.35 3.93
C GLY A 500 -1.11 11.34 2.93
N THR A 501 -0.49 10.15 2.96
CA THR A 501 -0.95 8.98 2.22
C THR A 501 -1.22 7.86 3.21
N ALA A 502 -2.45 7.38 3.22
CA ALA A 502 -2.89 6.24 4.01
C ALA A 502 -2.90 4.98 3.15
N LEU A 503 -2.36 3.88 3.68
CA LEU A 503 -2.37 2.59 3.01
C LEU A 503 -3.71 1.91 3.19
N GLN A 504 -4.16 1.17 2.19
CA GLN A 504 -5.37 0.38 2.26
C GLN A 504 -5.25 -0.71 3.35
N THR A 505 -6.12 -0.64 4.36
CA THR A 505 -6.23 -1.60 5.47
C THR A 505 -7.50 -2.44 5.28
N GLY A 506 -7.33 -3.63 4.71
CA GLY A 506 -8.45 -4.49 4.30
C GLY A 506 -9.15 -4.01 3.03
N THR A 507 -10.32 -4.56 2.71
CA THR A 507 -10.96 -4.34 1.39
C THR A 507 -11.28 -2.88 1.08
N TYR A 508 -11.77 -2.13 2.07
CA TYR A 508 -12.25 -0.75 1.88
C TYR A 508 -11.74 0.22 2.95
N GLY A 509 -10.96 -0.27 3.92
CA GLY A 509 -10.39 0.57 4.97
C GLY A 509 -9.07 1.17 4.53
N PHE A 510 -8.62 2.21 5.24
CA PHE A 510 -7.28 2.76 5.11
C PHE A 510 -6.81 3.39 6.42
N ALA A 511 -5.50 3.42 6.65
CA ALA A 511 -4.90 4.12 7.77
C ALA A 511 -3.50 4.60 7.40
N GLY A 512 -3.07 5.71 7.99
CA GLY A 512 -1.71 6.19 7.76
C GLY A 512 -1.30 7.40 8.58
N PRO A 513 -0.01 7.75 8.50
CA PRO A 513 0.55 8.94 9.13
C PRO A 513 0.16 10.20 8.35
N ALA A 514 0.19 11.34 9.02
CA ALA A 514 0.06 12.67 8.42
C ALA A 514 1.29 13.53 8.72
N LEU A 515 1.64 14.40 7.78
CA LEU A 515 2.38 15.62 8.07
C LEU A 515 1.37 16.63 8.66
N ILE A 516 1.64 17.08 9.87
CA ILE A 516 0.72 17.92 10.65
C ILE A 516 1.39 19.29 10.87
N GLY A 517 0.73 20.33 10.37
CA GLY A 517 1.08 21.73 10.62
C GLY A 517 -0.01 22.45 11.39
N SER A 518 0.31 23.59 11.99
CA SER A 518 -0.65 24.51 12.60
C SER A 518 -0.37 25.94 12.15
N THR A 519 -1.41 26.77 12.02
CA THR A 519 -1.27 28.22 11.82
C THR A 519 -0.76 28.95 13.07
N GLY A 520 -0.72 28.30 14.23
CA GLY A 520 -0.15 28.86 15.46
C GLY A 520 0.93 27.95 16.06
N THR A 521 1.18 28.10 17.36
CA THR A 521 2.33 27.49 18.06
C THR A 521 2.08 26.04 18.52
N ALA A 522 0.88 25.50 18.31
CA ALA A 522 0.50 24.18 18.82
C ALA A 522 1.33 23.01 18.27
N CYS A 523 2.04 23.18 17.16
CA CYS A 523 2.94 22.15 16.61
C CYS A 523 4.43 22.48 16.79
N ASN A 524 4.80 23.51 17.57
CA ASN A 524 6.20 23.87 17.79
C ASN A 524 7.00 22.77 18.51
N SER A 525 6.34 22.01 19.40
CA SER A 525 6.91 20.83 20.07
C SER A 525 6.79 19.54 19.25
N GLY A 526 6.34 19.64 18.00
CA GLY A 526 5.99 18.50 17.15
C GLY A 526 4.53 18.05 17.34
N CYS A 527 3.93 17.64 16.22
CA CYS A 527 2.60 17.03 16.17
C CYS A 527 2.74 15.61 15.62
N ALA A 528 2.06 14.64 16.24
CA ALA A 528 2.18 13.22 15.89
C ALA A 528 0.83 12.51 15.90
N GLY A 529 0.65 11.54 15.01
CA GLY A 529 -0.57 10.75 14.94
C GLY A 529 -0.82 9.92 16.19
N ALA A 530 -2.06 9.92 16.68
CA ALA A 530 -2.46 9.32 17.95
C ALA A 530 -3.44 8.13 17.78
N LEU A 531 -3.61 7.59 16.58
CA LEU A 531 -4.54 6.48 16.30
C LEU A 531 -3.85 5.10 16.32
N GLY A 532 -2.72 4.99 17.01
CA GLY A 532 -1.88 3.78 17.07
C GLY A 532 -0.95 3.63 15.86
N GLY A 533 0.30 3.19 16.09
CA GLY A 533 1.29 2.98 15.03
C GLY A 533 1.65 4.26 14.24
N ASN A 534 1.66 5.42 14.90
CA ASN A 534 1.84 6.76 14.31
C ASN A 534 0.78 7.17 13.27
N ASN A 535 -0.36 6.45 13.22
CA ASN A 535 -1.45 6.84 12.34
C ASN A 535 -2.11 8.12 12.85
N ALA A 536 -2.28 9.10 11.98
CA ALA A 536 -3.04 10.31 12.25
C ALA A 536 -4.47 10.19 11.72
N VAL A 537 -4.70 9.31 10.76
CA VAL A 537 -6.02 9.05 10.17
C VAL A 537 -6.31 7.56 10.06
N ARG A 538 -7.59 7.23 10.20
CA ARG A 538 -8.16 5.91 9.85
C ARG A 538 -9.48 6.16 9.15
N GLY A 539 -9.72 5.53 8.02
CA GLY A 539 -10.93 5.74 7.24
C GLY A 539 -11.42 4.49 6.55
N MET A 540 -12.55 4.62 5.88
CA MET A 540 -13.15 3.58 5.08
C MET A 540 -13.99 4.17 3.96
N VAL A 541 -14.07 3.46 2.83
CA VAL A 541 -15.03 3.71 1.75
C VAL A 541 -16.25 2.84 1.94
N GLY A 542 -17.43 3.42 1.75
CA GLY A 542 -18.71 2.75 1.95
C GLY A 542 -19.81 3.34 1.06
N GLY A 543 -21.05 3.04 1.40
CA GLY A 543 -22.19 3.38 0.54
C GLY A 543 -22.34 2.41 -0.63
N ALA A 544 -23.56 2.31 -1.16
CA ALA A 544 -23.82 1.57 -2.38
C ALA A 544 -22.92 2.13 -3.51
N GLY A 545 -22.17 1.25 -4.17
CA GLY A 545 -21.29 1.65 -5.25
C GLY A 545 -20.11 2.53 -4.85
N SER A 546 -19.68 2.48 -3.59
CA SER A 546 -18.55 3.29 -3.08
C SER A 546 -18.84 4.80 -3.21
N SER A 547 -20.09 5.19 -2.98
CA SER A 547 -20.61 6.55 -3.12
C SER A 547 -20.35 7.44 -1.91
N ARG A 548 -19.76 6.92 -0.83
CA ARG A 548 -19.38 7.66 0.37
C ARG A 548 -18.02 7.23 0.88
N ALA A 549 -17.34 8.15 1.56
CA ALA A 549 -16.16 7.82 2.34
C ALA A 549 -16.23 8.53 3.70
N GLY A 550 -15.50 8.00 4.66
CA GLY A 550 -15.43 8.55 6.01
C GLY A 550 -14.03 8.35 6.57
N LEU A 551 -13.63 9.27 7.44
CA LEU A 551 -12.32 9.30 8.05
C LEU A 551 -12.44 9.82 9.48
N VAL A 552 -11.82 9.13 10.43
CA VAL A 552 -11.50 9.67 11.75
C VAL A 552 -10.05 10.13 11.77
N TYR A 553 -9.79 11.25 12.42
CA TYR A 553 -8.45 11.78 12.64
C TYR A 553 -8.19 11.90 14.13
N GLY A 554 -6.92 11.72 14.52
CA GLY A 554 -6.47 11.84 15.90
C GLY A 554 -4.98 12.09 15.98
N PHE A 555 -4.56 13.12 16.70
CA PHE A 555 -3.16 13.49 16.83
C PHE A 555 -2.88 14.27 18.12
N THR A 556 -1.64 14.19 18.59
CA THR A 556 -1.14 14.95 19.73
C THR A 556 -0.58 16.29 19.26
N SER A 557 -0.87 17.36 20.00
CA SER A 557 -0.35 18.71 19.82
C SER A 557 -0.03 19.36 21.17
N GLY A 558 0.56 20.56 21.16
CA GLY A 558 0.75 21.37 22.36
C GLY A 558 -0.55 21.81 23.04
N LEU A 559 -1.71 21.66 22.40
CA LEU A 559 -3.03 21.90 23.03
C LEU A 559 -3.59 20.65 23.73
N GLY A 560 -3.03 19.47 23.46
CA GLY A 560 -3.55 18.17 23.90
C GLY A 560 -3.82 17.20 22.75
N GLN A 561 -4.63 16.19 23.02
CA GLN A 561 -5.09 15.19 22.04
C GLN A 561 -6.25 15.76 21.24
N ILE A 562 -6.06 15.90 19.93
CA ILE A 562 -7.07 16.44 19.01
C ILE A 562 -7.70 15.28 18.25
N SER A 563 -9.02 15.18 18.22
CA SER A 563 -9.72 14.13 17.49
C SER A 563 -11.04 14.56 16.86
N GLY A 564 -11.48 13.83 15.84
CA GLY A 564 -12.75 14.08 15.16
C GLY A 564 -13.06 13.08 14.06
N ALA A 565 -14.27 13.18 13.48
CA ALA A 565 -14.71 12.44 12.32
C ALA A 565 -15.12 13.39 11.18
N MET A 566 -14.87 12.98 9.94
CA MET A 566 -15.19 13.69 8.72
C MET A 566 -15.80 12.73 7.70
N VAL A 567 -16.80 13.20 6.96
CA VAL A 567 -17.52 12.44 5.95
C VAL A 567 -17.44 13.10 4.59
N PHE A 568 -17.35 12.29 3.54
CA PHE A 568 -17.05 12.73 2.19
C PHE A 568 -18.01 12.14 1.17
N LYS A 569 -18.24 12.92 0.12
CA LYS A 569 -19.00 12.53 -1.07
C LYS A 569 -18.19 12.87 -2.33
N PRO A 570 -18.46 12.17 -3.46
CA PRO A 570 -17.76 12.38 -4.73
C PRO A 570 -17.78 13.83 -5.21
#